data_AF-A0A077NQ57-F1
#
_entry.id   AF-A0A077NQ57-F1
#
_cell.length_a   1.000
_cell.length_b   1.000
_cell.length_c   1.000
_cell.angle_alpha   90.00
_cell.angle_beta   90.00
_cell.angle_gamma   90.00
#
_symmetry.space_group_name_H-M   'P 1'
#
loop_
_entity.id
_entity.type
_entity.pdbx_description
1 polymer ?
#
loop_
_entity_poly.entity_id
_entity_poly.type
_entity_poly.pdbx_seq_one_letter_code
_entity_poly.pdbx_strand_id
1 'polypeptide(L)'
;MARSCLDYVRDQVQNRVDRETNTPWITDFRIQAAIARAEMELAAARASVYTSLEKQWQNILEGDEPASDYRVVTALARYNAFQTARNIVQSMYNLLGGSSVYRKSPLDRWLRDAQTMCQHAVAQDAILQLAGNVLVGGKSTNIFF
;
A
#
# COMPACT_ATOMS: atom_id res chain seq x y z
N MET A 1 -0.99 -6.19 7.03
CA MET A 1 -0.88 -7.12 5.89
C MET A 1 0.35 -6.86 5.02
N ALA A 2 0.48 -5.72 4.32
CA ALA A 2 1.62 -5.46 3.42
C ALA A 2 3.00 -5.61 4.12
N ARG A 3 3.13 -5.09 5.35
CA ARG A 3 4.32 -5.30 6.20
C ARG A 3 4.62 -6.79 6.42
N SER A 4 3.64 -7.54 6.92
CA SER A 4 3.75 -8.99 7.13
C SER A 4 4.08 -9.77 5.86
N CYS A 5 3.58 -9.33 4.70
CA CYS A 5 3.91 -9.89 3.40
C CYS A 5 5.39 -9.71 3.06
N LEU A 6 5.91 -8.49 3.24
CA LEU A 6 7.33 -8.20 3.02
C LEU A 6 8.23 -8.99 3.97
N ASP A 7 7.89 -9.01 5.25
CA ASP A 7 8.68 -9.71 6.26
C ASP A 7 8.74 -11.23 5.95
N TYR A 8 7.61 -11.81 5.55
CA TYR A 8 7.54 -13.21 5.11
C TYR A 8 8.41 -13.49 3.88
N VAL A 9 8.34 -12.64 2.85
CA VAL A 9 9.17 -12.84 1.64
C VAL A 9 10.66 -12.67 1.97
N ARG A 10 11.02 -11.69 2.79
CA ARG A 10 12.41 -11.46 3.22
C ARG A 10 13.00 -12.68 3.93
N ASP A 11 12.20 -13.34 4.78
CA ASP A 11 12.58 -14.60 5.42
C ASP A 11 12.81 -15.71 4.37
N GLN A 12 11.89 -15.87 3.43
CA GLN A 12 12.01 -16.88 2.37
C GLN A 12 13.22 -16.68 1.46
N VAL A 13 13.64 -15.44 1.23
CA VAL A 13 14.79 -15.09 0.39
C VAL A 13 16.11 -15.58 0.98
N GLN A 14 16.26 -15.62 2.31
CA GLN A 14 17.52 -16.00 2.96
C GLN A 14 18.00 -17.41 2.58
N ASN A 15 17.07 -18.33 2.37
CA ASN A 15 17.36 -19.74 2.14
C ASN A 15 17.06 -20.20 0.72
N ARG A 16 16.85 -19.27 -0.21
CA ARG A 16 16.49 -19.58 -1.61
C ARG A 16 17.64 -19.41 -2.58
N VAL A 17 17.64 -20.29 -3.56
CA VAL A 17 18.48 -20.23 -4.75
C VAL A 17 17.60 -20.29 -5.99
N ASP A 18 18.03 -19.65 -7.08
CA ASP A 18 17.44 -19.82 -8.39
C ASP A 18 17.71 -21.25 -8.88
N ARG A 19 16.67 -21.94 -9.37
CA ARG A 19 16.75 -23.37 -9.67
C ARG A 19 17.65 -23.67 -10.87
N GLU A 20 17.68 -22.79 -11.86
CA GLU A 20 18.40 -23.03 -13.12
C GLU A 20 19.86 -22.59 -13.00
N THR A 21 20.11 -21.46 -12.34
CA THR A 21 21.44 -20.85 -12.24
C THR A 21 22.17 -21.19 -10.93
N ASN A 22 21.48 -21.77 -9.94
CA ASN A 22 21.95 -21.95 -8.55
C ASN A 22 22.36 -20.64 -7.85
N THR A 23 22.00 -19.49 -8.39
CA THR A 23 22.33 -18.19 -7.79
C THR A 23 21.55 -18.01 -6.48
N PRO A 24 22.20 -17.74 -5.35
CA PRO A 24 21.51 -17.39 -4.11
C PRO A 24 20.66 -16.12 -4.31
N TRP A 25 19.40 -16.17 -3.91
CA TRP A 25 18.47 -15.05 -4.07
C TRP A 25 18.93 -13.80 -3.33
N ILE A 26 19.66 -13.96 -2.22
CA ILE A 26 20.28 -12.86 -1.48
C ILE A 26 21.27 -12.04 -2.32
N THR A 27 21.82 -12.62 -3.39
CA THR A 27 22.75 -11.96 -4.33
C THR A 27 22.10 -11.56 -5.66
N ASP A 28 20.84 -11.95 -5.90
CA ASP A 28 20.14 -11.63 -7.14
C ASP A 28 19.60 -10.19 -7.09
N PHE A 29 20.13 -9.34 -7.98
CA PHE A 29 19.73 -7.93 -8.11
C PHE A 29 18.22 -7.74 -8.25
N ARG A 30 17.53 -8.62 -9.00
CA ARG A 30 16.08 -8.51 -9.23
C ARG A 30 15.31 -8.66 -7.93
N ILE A 31 15.74 -9.60 -7.08
CA ILE A 31 15.14 -9.85 -5.77
C ILE A 31 15.41 -8.67 -4.83
N GLN A 32 16.66 -8.21 -4.77
CA GLN A 32 17.07 -7.07 -3.94
C GLN A 32 16.29 -5.80 -4.31
N ALA A 33 16.22 -5.48 -5.60
CA ALA A 33 15.51 -4.29 -6.10
C ALA A 33 14.01 -4.37 -5.83
N ALA A 34 13.39 -5.54 -5.99
CA ALA A 34 11.96 -5.73 -5.71
C ALA A 34 11.61 -5.50 -4.23
N ILE A 35 12.42 -6.04 -3.31
CA ILE A 35 12.24 -5.85 -1.87
C ILE A 35 12.45 -4.39 -1.49
N ALA A 36 13.53 -3.77 -1.95
CA ALA A 36 13.84 -2.37 -1.64
C ALA A 36 12.74 -1.42 -2.13
N ARG A 37 12.22 -1.64 -3.34
CA ARG A 37 11.09 -0.86 -3.89
C ARG A 37 9.85 -0.99 -3.02
N ALA A 38 9.48 -2.21 -2.65
CA ALA A 38 8.29 -2.44 -1.83
C ALA A 38 8.43 -1.86 -0.41
N GLU A 39 9.64 -1.88 0.18
CA GLU A 39 9.93 -1.22 1.45
C GLU A 39 9.78 0.30 1.37
N MET A 40 10.32 0.92 0.31
CA MET A 40 10.18 2.35 0.03
C MET A 40 8.70 2.74 -0.12
N GLU A 41 7.95 2.01 -0.95
CA GLU A 41 6.53 2.26 -1.19
C GLU A 41 5.72 2.15 0.12
N LEU A 42 5.99 1.12 0.93
CA LEU A 42 5.32 0.94 2.22
C LEU A 42 5.64 2.07 3.19
N ALA A 43 6.91 2.48 3.27
CA ALA A 43 7.34 3.58 4.12
C ALA A 43 6.65 4.90 3.72
N ALA A 44 6.62 5.22 2.43
CA ALA A 44 5.99 6.42 1.90
C ALA A 44 4.47 6.44 2.16
N ALA A 45 3.76 5.35 1.86
CA ALA A 45 2.32 5.25 2.11
C ALA A 45 2.00 5.35 3.60
N ARG A 46 2.79 4.70 4.46
CA ARG A 46 2.60 4.74 5.92
C ARG A 46 2.84 6.15 6.46
N ALA A 47 3.91 6.82 6.05
CA ALA A 47 4.20 8.19 6.46
C ALA A 47 3.08 9.15 6.03
N SER A 48 2.56 9.03 4.81
CA SER A 48 1.46 9.85 4.31
C SER A 48 0.18 9.71 5.14
N VAL A 49 -0.18 8.49 5.55
CA VAL A 49 -1.35 8.25 6.41
C VAL A 49 -1.16 8.89 7.78
N TYR A 50 -0.05 8.62 8.47
CA TYR A 50 0.13 9.17 9.82
C TYR A 50 0.29 10.69 9.81
N THR A 51 1.01 11.25 8.84
CA THR A 51 1.20 12.70 8.74
C THR A 51 -0.12 13.42 8.42
N SER A 52 -0.97 12.86 7.56
CA SER A 52 -2.27 13.47 7.24
C SER A 52 -3.21 13.45 8.45
N LEU A 53 -3.26 12.34 9.17
CA LEU A 53 -4.06 12.22 10.40
C LEU A 53 -3.55 13.11 11.53
N GLU A 54 -2.23 13.19 11.73
CA GLU A 54 -1.64 14.07 12.75
C GLU A 54 -1.98 15.53 12.49
N LYS A 55 -1.83 16.00 11.24
CA LYS A 55 -2.22 17.37 10.86
C LYS A 55 -3.70 17.62 11.09
N GLN A 56 -4.55 16.69 10.66
CA GLN A 56 -5.99 16.79 10.87
C GLN A 56 -6.34 16.85 12.38
N TRP A 57 -5.65 16.07 13.20
CA TRP A 57 -5.84 16.05 14.64
C TRP A 57 -5.44 17.37 15.31
N GLN A 58 -4.25 17.91 14.99
CA GLN A 58 -3.78 19.17 15.57
C GLN A 58 -4.70 20.34 15.24
N ASN A 59 -5.18 20.45 14.00
CA ASN A 59 -6.10 21.52 13.62
C ASN A 59 -7.41 21.48 14.40
N ILE A 60 -7.95 20.27 14.66
CA ILE A 60 -9.16 20.10 15.48
C ILE A 60 -8.91 20.60 16.91
N LEU A 61 -7.71 20.37 17.46
CA LEU A 61 -7.34 20.86 18.80
C LEU A 61 -7.20 22.38 18.84
N GLU A 62 -6.74 23.00 17.76
CA GLU A 62 -6.57 24.45 17.64
C GLU A 62 -7.89 25.20 17.44
N GLY A 63 -9.00 24.49 17.18
CA GLY A 63 -10.32 25.06 16.97
C GLY A 63 -10.55 25.61 15.57
N ASP A 64 -9.64 25.31 14.64
CA ASP A 64 -9.77 25.68 13.25
C ASP A 64 -10.91 24.90 12.59
N GLU A 65 -11.75 25.61 11.82
CA GLU A 65 -12.76 24.97 11.00
C GLU A 65 -12.05 24.07 9.96
N PRO A 66 -12.51 22.83 9.70
CA PRO A 66 -11.79 21.92 8.81
C PRO A 66 -11.70 22.52 7.40
N ALA A 67 -10.57 23.13 7.06
CA ALA A 67 -10.34 23.60 5.70
C ALA A 67 -10.53 22.42 4.74
N SER A 68 -11.20 22.65 3.61
CA SER A 68 -11.49 21.64 2.58
C SER A 68 -10.27 20.82 2.19
N ASP A 69 -9.10 21.44 2.26
CA ASP A 69 -7.81 20.91 1.83
C ASP A 69 -7.32 19.75 2.72
N TYR A 70 -7.69 19.71 4.00
CA TYR A 70 -7.29 18.61 4.87
C TYR A 70 -8.04 17.32 4.57
N ARG A 71 -9.34 17.42 4.24
CA ARG A 71 -10.15 16.27 3.81
C ARG A 71 -9.57 15.66 2.53
N VAL A 72 -9.13 16.49 1.59
CA VAL A 72 -8.42 16.04 0.38
C VAL A 72 -7.19 15.21 0.73
N VAL A 73 -6.30 15.76 1.57
CA VAL A 73 -5.02 15.10 1.88
C VAL A 73 -5.25 13.76 2.59
N THR A 74 -6.14 13.70 3.57
CA THR A 74 -6.45 12.44 4.27
C THR A 74 -7.12 11.42 3.35
N ALA A 75 -8.04 11.85 2.46
CA ALA A 75 -8.68 10.96 1.50
C ALA A 75 -7.69 10.37 0.49
N LEU A 76 -6.78 11.19 -0.05
CA LEU A 76 -5.73 10.74 -0.97
C LEU A 76 -4.69 9.85 -0.28
N ALA A 77 -4.29 10.16 0.95
CA ALA A 77 -3.37 9.32 1.73
C ALA A 77 -3.98 7.93 1.96
N ARG A 78 -5.26 7.86 2.34
CA ARG A 78 -6.01 6.61 2.49
C ARG A 78 -6.10 5.85 1.17
N TYR A 79 -6.54 6.48 0.08
CA TYR A 79 -6.61 5.85 -1.24
C TYR A 79 -5.26 5.25 -1.63
N ASN A 80 -4.19 6.03 -1.52
CA ASN A 80 -2.83 5.60 -1.85
C ASN A 80 -2.38 4.40 -0.99
N ALA A 81 -2.72 4.38 0.29
CA ALA A 81 -2.37 3.27 1.18
C ALA A 81 -3.02 1.94 0.77
N PHE A 82 -4.29 1.96 0.35
CA PHE A 82 -4.97 0.76 -0.17
C PHE A 82 -4.28 0.24 -1.44
N GLN A 83 -4.06 1.13 -2.42
CA GLN A 83 -3.46 0.75 -3.70
C GLN A 83 -2.02 0.26 -3.52
N THR A 84 -1.23 0.96 -2.69
CA THR A 84 0.16 0.59 -2.39
C THR A 84 0.23 -0.78 -1.71
N ALA A 85 -0.63 -1.04 -0.72
CA ALA A 85 -0.66 -2.33 -0.04
C ALA A 85 -1.02 -3.47 -1.01
N ARG A 86 -1.97 -3.26 -1.93
CA ARG A 86 -2.32 -4.23 -2.97
C ARG A 86 -1.14 -4.49 -3.92
N ASN A 87 -0.47 -3.43 -4.38
CA ASN A 87 0.67 -3.55 -5.29
C ASN A 87 1.85 -4.29 -4.64
N ILE A 88 2.17 -3.99 -3.39
CA ILE A 88 3.22 -4.69 -2.64
C ILE A 88 2.89 -6.18 -2.54
N VAL A 89 1.66 -6.53 -2.13
CA VAL A 89 1.26 -7.93 -2.00
C VAL A 89 1.31 -8.65 -3.34
N GLN A 90 0.80 -8.04 -4.42
CA GLN A 90 0.87 -8.61 -5.76
C GLN A 90 2.31 -8.81 -6.24
N SER A 91 3.19 -7.84 -6.03
CA SER A 91 4.60 -7.94 -6.42
C SER A 91 5.32 -9.05 -5.65
N MET A 92 5.07 -9.15 -4.33
CA MET A 92 5.64 -10.21 -3.49
C MET A 92 5.11 -11.60 -3.86
N TYR A 93 3.82 -11.70 -4.20
CA TYR A 93 3.20 -12.92 -4.70
C TYR A 93 3.86 -13.39 -6.00
N ASN A 94 4.05 -12.46 -6.95
CA ASN A 94 4.69 -12.73 -8.23
C ASN A 94 6.17 -13.10 -8.06
N LEU A 95 6.88 -12.44 -7.14
CA LEU A 95 8.29 -12.70 -6.85
C LEU A 95 8.53 -14.13 -6.36
N LEU A 96 7.67 -14.64 -5.46
CA LEU A 96 7.76 -16.02 -4.99
C LEU A 96 7.19 -17.04 -6.00
N GLY A 97 6.42 -16.60 -6.99
CA GLY A 97 5.95 -17.42 -8.11
C GLY A 97 5.20 -18.67 -7.67
N GLY A 98 5.48 -19.82 -8.30
CA GLY A 98 4.77 -21.08 -8.02
C GLY A 98 4.85 -21.55 -6.56
N SER A 99 5.88 -21.12 -5.81
CA SER A 99 5.96 -21.46 -4.39
C SER A 99 4.88 -20.79 -3.53
N SER A 100 4.31 -19.68 -3.99
CA SER A 100 3.16 -19.03 -3.36
C SER A 100 1.93 -19.94 -3.38
N VAL A 101 1.77 -20.70 -4.47
CA VAL A 101 0.61 -21.56 -4.76
C VAL A 101 0.80 -22.99 -4.26
N TYR A 102 1.93 -23.61 -4.59
CA TYR A 102 2.15 -25.05 -4.38
C TYR A 102 2.69 -25.40 -2.99
N ARG A 103 3.06 -24.41 -2.17
CA ARG A 103 3.50 -24.62 -0.78
C ARG A 103 2.54 -23.89 0.16
N LYS A 104 2.44 -24.38 1.40
CA LYS A 104 1.67 -23.70 2.44
C LYS A 104 2.26 -22.31 2.68
N SER A 105 1.54 -21.28 2.24
CA SER A 105 1.97 -19.89 2.27
C SER A 105 0.79 -18.99 2.65
N PRO A 106 1.00 -17.90 3.42
CA PRO A 106 -0.04 -16.92 3.67
C PRO A 106 -0.34 -16.01 2.47
N LEU A 107 0.50 -16.04 1.42
CA LEU A 107 0.43 -15.12 0.29
C LEU A 107 -0.90 -15.18 -0.48
N ASP A 108 -1.44 -16.37 -0.78
CA ASP A 108 -2.73 -16.51 -1.48
C ASP A 108 -3.87 -15.83 -0.73
N ARG A 109 -3.87 -15.93 0.60
CA ARG A 109 -4.87 -15.27 1.44
C ARG A 109 -4.66 -13.76 1.41
N TRP A 110 -3.45 -13.29 1.66
CA TRP A 110 -3.17 -11.85 1.63
C TRP A 110 -3.44 -11.22 0.27
N LEU A 111 -3.20 -11.94 -0.83
CA LEU A 111 -3.55 -11.47 -2.16
C LEU A 111 -5.07 -11.27 -2.30
N ARG A 112 -5.87 -12.26 -1.92
CA ARG A 112 -7.34 -12.15 -1.95
C ARG A 112 -7.86 -11.05 -1.02
N ASP A 113 -7.30 -10.94 0.18
CA ASP A 113 -7.65 -9.90 1.13
C ASP A 113 -7.33 -8.51 0.56
N ALA A 114 -6.17 -8.36 -0.09
CA ALA A 114 -5.74 -7.11 -0.73
C ALA A 114 -6.62 -6.72 -1.93
N GLN A 115 -7.05 -7.68 -2.72
CA GLN A 115 -8.01 -7.42 -3.80
C GLN A 115 -9.38 -7.03 -3.25
N THR A 116 -9.81 -7.67 -2.16
CA THR A 116 -11.10 -7.43 -1.51
C THR A 116 -11.16 -6.06 -0.84
N MET A 117 -10.13 -5.68 -0.06
CA MET A 117 -10.09 -4.37 0.62
C MET A 117 -10.18 -3.21 -0.38
N CYS A 118 -9.57 -3.35 -1.56
CA CYS A 118 -9.62 -2.34 -2.61
C CYS A 118 -11.01 -2.19 -3.25
N GLN A 119 -11.96 -3.09 -3.00
CA GLN A 119 -13.36 -2.92 -3.46
C GLN A 119 -14.16 -1.95 -2.60
N HIS A 120 -13.64 -1.53 -1.45
CA HIS A 120 -14.31 -0.54 -0.63
C HIS A 120 -14.41 0.80 -1.37
N ALA A 121 -15.55 1.49 -1.25
CA ALA A 121 -15.81 2.79 -1.88
C ALA A 121 -14.68 3.85 -1.70
N VAL A 122 -13.96 3.82 -0.57
CA VAL A 122 -12.88 4.77 -0.26
C VAL A 122 -11.55 4.46 -0.94
N ALA A 123 -11.46 3.32 -1.64
CA ALA A 123 -10.30 2.88 -2.41
C ALA A 123 -10.56 2.93 -3.93
N GLN A 124 -11.72 3.47 -4.34
CA GLN A 124 -12.12 3.59 -5.74
C GLN A 124 -11.68 4.92 -6.34
N ASP A 125 -11.52 4.97 -7.66
CA ASP A 125 -11.08 6.16 -8.40
C ASP A 125 -12.03 7.35 -8.27
N ALA A 126 -13.29 7.11 -7.85
CA ALA A 126 -14.21 8.17 -7.45
C ALA A 126 -13.61 9.09 -6.38
N ILE A 127 -12.75 8.58 -5.47
CA ILE A 127 -12.04 9.40 -4.49
C ILE A 127 -11.06 10.36 -5.15
N LEU A 128 -10.34 9.92 -6.19
CA LEU A 128 -9.44 10.79 -6.96
C LEU A 128 -10.23 11.91 -7.66
N GLN A 129 -11.39 11.58 -8.23
CA GLN A 129 -12.26 12.57 -8.86
C GLN A 129 -12.79 13.60 -7.85
N LEU A 130 -13.27 13.15 -6.69
CA LEU A 130 -13.80 14.03 -5.64
C LEU A 130 -12.70 14.93 -5.07
N ALA A 131 -11.52 14.37 -4.81
CA ALA A 131 -10.34 15.13 -4.38
C ALA A 131 -9.91 16.15 -5.44
N GLY A 132 -9.81 15.74 -6.70
CA GLY A 132 -9.49 16.60 -7.82
C GLY A 132 -10.48 17.76 -7.98
N ASN A 133 -11.78 17.49 -7.84
CA ASN A 133 -12.83 18.52 -7.87
C ASN A 133 -12.62 19.60 -6.80
N VAL A 134 -12.28 19.21 -5.57
CA VAL A 134 -11.99 20.17 -4.49
C VAL A 134 -10.70 20.94 -4.76
N LEU A 135 -9.64 20.26 -5.23
CA LEU A 135 -8.36 20.89 -5.55
C LEU A 135 -8.45 21.97 -6.65
N VAL A 136 -9.45 21.90 -7.53
CA VAL A 136 -9.70 22.93 -8.57
C VAL A 136 -10.79 23.94 -8.19
N GLY A 137 -11.17 24.02 -6.91
CA GLY A 137 -12.10 25.02 -6.37
C GLY A 137 -13.56 24.60 -6.32
N GLY A 138 -13.87 23.35 -6.64
CA GLY A 138 -15.20 22.75 -6.46
C GLY A 138 -15.52 22.43 -4.99
N LYS A 139 -16.74 21.98 -4.74
CA LYS A 139 -17.20 21.53 -3.41
C LYS A 139 -17.65 20.06 -3.46
N SER A 140 -17.43 19.32 -2.38
CA SER A 140 -17.90 17.93 -2.22
C SER A 140 -18.68 17.78 -0.92
N THR A 141 -19.88 17.20 -1.01
CA THR A 141 -20.73 16.82 0.14
C THR A 141 -20.72 15.30 0.37
N ASN A 142 -19.92 14.55 -0.38
CA ASN A 142 -19.87 13.10 -0.26
C ASN A 142 -19.32 12.69 1.11
N ILE A 143 -19.97 11.75 1.78
CA ILE A 143 -19.60 11.28 3.12
C ILE A 143 -18.33 10.41 3.14
N PHE A 144 -17.97 9.82 2.00
CA PHE A 144 -16.74 9.04 1.86
C PHE A 144 -15.53 9.92 1.54
N PHE A 145 -15.77 11.20 1.26
CA PHE A 145 -14.76 12.22 1.06
C PHE A 145 -14.33 12.84 2.38
#